data_AF-A0A126Y714-F1
#
_entry.id   AF-A0A126Y714-F1
#
_cell.length_a   1.000
_cell.length_b   1.000
_cell.length_c   1.000
_cell.angle_alpha   90.00
_cell.angle_beta   90.00
_cell.angle_gamma   90.00
#
_symmetry.space_group_name_H-M   'P 1'
#
loop_
_entity.id
_entity.type
_entity.pdbx_description
1 polymer ?
#
loop_
_entity_poly.entity_id
_entity_poly.type
_entity_poly.pdbx_seq_one_letter_code
_entity_poly.pdbx_strand_id
1 'polypeptide(L)'
;MPYSFLLRLLPTETPPHLYRATVHNADGTHEAFLLLTSDPPSVHLTDARGNPSGGLRMSLADGTVERTDAEPQEAHPALTTEDFMTVAAHLLTQHRRQGRPPGEICRVFA
;
A
#
# COMPACT_ATOMS: atom_id res chain seq x y z
N MET A 1 16.79 11.95 6.79
CA MET A 1 15.86 11.32 7.75
C MET A 1 15.87 9.82 7.48
N PRO A 2 15.79 8.96 8.52
CA PRO A 2 15.65 7.52 8.29
C PRO A 2 14.33 7.26 7.57
N TYR A 3 14.35 6.34 6.60
CA TYR A 3 13.15 5.94 5.90
C TYR A 3 12.26 5.14 6.84
N SER A 4 10.97 5.46 6.95
CA SER A 4 10.05 4.68 7.78
C SER A 4 8.64 4.72 7.24
N PHE A 5 7.85 3.72 7.60
CA PHE A 5 6.43 3.72 7.27
C PHE A 5 5.59 3.07 8.37
N LEU A 6 4.34 3.52 8.42
CA LEU A 6 3.27 3.00 9.24
C LEU A 6 2.08 2.64 8.35
N LEU A 7 1.65 1.39 8.40
CA LEU A 7 0.40 0.92 7.82
C LEU A 7 -0.61 0.68 8.92
N ARG A 8 -1.82 1.20 8.76
CA ARG A 8 -2.96 0.93 9.63
C ARG A 8 -4.12 0.40 8.83
N LEU A 9 -4.65 -0.75 9.26
CA LEU A 9 -5.90 -1.29 8.73
C LEU A 9 -7.04 -0.35 9.12
N LEU A 10 -7.77 0.12 8.12
CA LEU A 10 -9.02 0.82 8.33
C LEU A 10 -10.14 -0.19 8.58
N PRO A 11 -11.13 0.13 9.41
CA PRO A 11 -12.25 -0.77 9.69
C PRO A 11 -13.04 -1.03 8.41
N THR A 12 -12.78 -2.20 7.81
CA THR A 12 -13.51 -2.75 6.66
C THR A 12 -14.20 -4.03 7.11
N GLU A 13 -15.52 -4.12 6.94
CA GLU A 13 -16.30 -5.29 7.37
C GLU A 13 -16.00 -6.54 6.52
N THR A 14 -15.64 -6.37 5.25
CA THR A 14 -15.33 -7.45 4.31
C THR A 14 -14.11 -7.12 3.45
N PRO A 15 -13.35 -8.13 2.98
CA PRO A 15 -12.34 -7.91 1.94
C PRO A 15 -12.95 -7.22 0.71
N PRO A 16 -12.20 -6.38 -0.02
CA PRO A 16 -10.79 -6.09 0.17
C PRO A 16 -10.49 -5.14 1.35
N HIS A 17 -9.32 -5.30 1.97
CA HIS A 17 -8.95 -4.58 3.18
C HIS A 17 -8.22 -3.28 2.86
N LEU A 18 -8.73 -2.16 3.37
CA LEU A 18 -8.16 -0.84 3.12
C LEU A 18 -7.16 -0.47 4.21
N TYR A 19 -5.99 0.00 3.80
CA TYR A 19 -4.91 0.44 4.67
C TYR A 19 -4.62 1.90 4.44
N ARG A 20 -4.31 2.61 5.51
CA ARG A 20 -3.68 3.92 5.46
C ARG A 20 -2.18 3.76 5.69
N ALA A 21 -1.38 4.21 4.73
CA ALA A 21 0.07 4.30 4.82
C ALA A 21 0.50 5.72 5.14
N THR A 22 1.37 5.87 6.13
CA THR A 22 2.13 7.08 6.39
C THR A 22 3.60 6.75 6.21
N VAL A 23 4.25 7.35 5.21
CA VAL A 23 5.66 7.13 4.88
C VAL A 23 6.43 8.40 5.19
N HIS A 24 7.55 8.25 5.89
CA HIS A 24 8.51 9.31 6.15
C HIS A 24 9.78 9.01 5.38
N ASN A 25 10.10 9.86 4.41
CA ASN A 25 11.28 9.74 3.55
C ASN A 25 12.06 11.07 3.53
N ALA A 26 13.00 11.22 2.59
CA ALA A 26 13.80 12.44 2.46
C ALA A 26 12.98 13.65 1.97
N ASP A 27 11.90 13.40 1.22
CA ASP A 27 11.03 14.42 0.64
C ASP A 27 9.94 14.90 1.61
N GLY A 28 9.70 14.13 2.67
CA GLY A 28 8.85 14.53 3.78
C GLY A 28 7.97 13.40 4.30
N THR A 29 6.78 13.78 4.76
CA THR A 29 5.76 12.82 5.20
C THR A 29 4.69 12.71 4.14
N HIS A 30 4.43 11.49 3.73
CA HIS A 30 3.53 11.13 2.65
C HIS A 30 2.41 10.24 3.19
N GLU A 31 1.18 10.51 2.78
CA GLU A 31 0.03 9.69 3.15
C GLU A 31 -0.63 9.10 1.92
N ALA A 32 -0.80 7.77 1.91
CA ALA A 32 -1.48 7.06 0.84
C ALA A 32 -2.41 5.99 1.38
N PHE A 33 -3.27 5.47 0.51
CA PHE A 33 -4.15 4.37 0.85
C PHE A 33 -3.82 3.16 -0.03
N LEU A 34 -3.81 1.98 0.58
CA LEU A 34 -3.54 0.73 -0.10
C LEU A 34 -4.70 -0.24 0.11
N LEU A 35 -5.09 -0.91 -0.96
CA LEU A 35 -6.13 -1.93 -0.93
C LEU A 35 -5.49 -3.31 -1.08
N LEU A 36 -5.68 -4.15 -0.06
CA LEU A 36 -5.20 -5.53 -0.02
C LEU A 36 -6.31 -6.48 -0.48
N THR A 37 -6.07 -7.17 -1.59
CA THR A 37 -6.89 -8.28 -2.08
C THR A 37 -6.23 -9.61 -1.72
N SER A 38 -7.04 -10.59 -1.28
CA SER A 38 -6.51 -11.91 -0.87
C SER A 38 -6.48 -12.92 -2.02
N ASP A 39 -7.31 -12.75 -3.06
CA ASP A 39 -7.41 -13.69 -4.19
C ASP A 39 -7.71 -12.96 -5.52
N PRO A 40 -6.73 -12.86 -6.45
CA PRO A 40 -5.32 -13.15 -6.24
C PRO A 40 -4.71 -12.16 -5.21
N PRO A 41 -3.64 -12.57 -4.50
CA PRO A 41 -2.96 -11.69 -3.54
C PRO A 41 -2.31 -10.52 -4.28
N SER A 42 -2.89 -9.34 -4.14
CA SER A 42 -2.37 -8.10 -4.72
C SER A 42 -2.62 -6.90 -3.83
N VAL A 43 -1.80 -5.87 -4.01
CA VAL A 43 -1.97 -4.58 -3.35
C VAL A 43 -2.12 -3.50 -4.42
N HIS A 44 -3.12 -2.66 -4.24
CA HIS A 44 -3.38 -1.52 -5.13
C HIS A 44 -3.19 -0.22 -4.37
N LEU A 45 -2.62 0.78 -5.04
CA LEU A 45 -2.70 2.15 -4.57
C LEU A 45 -4.12 2.66 -4.83
N THR A 46 -4.75 3.21 -3.79
CA THR A 46 -6.14 3.69 -3.84
C THR A 46 -6.28 5.06 -3.21
N ASP A 47 -7.45 5.68 -3.40
CA ASP A 47 -7.88 6.81 -2.59
C ASP A 47 -8.37 6.34 -1.22
N ALA A 48 -8.77 7.29 -0.36
CA ALA A 48 -9.31 7.03 0.97
C ALA A 48 -10.63 6.24 0.97
N ARG A 49 -11.29 6.11 -0.19
CA ARG A 49 -12.53 5.37 -0.37
C ARG A 49 -12.30 3.96 -0.95
N GLY A 50 -11.05 3.61 -1.27
CA GLY A 50 -10.70 2.33 -1.88
C GLY A 50 -10.83 2.30 -3.41
N ASN A 51 -11.05 3.44 -4.07
CA ASN A 51 -11.01 3.50 -5.53
C ASN A 51 -9.56 3.51 -6.00
N PRO A 52 -9.19 2.78 -7.06
CA PRO A 52 -7.83 2.78 -7.58
C PRO A 52 -7.38 4.20 -7.90
N SER A 53 -6.26 4.63 -7.32
CA SER A 53 -5.67 5.96 -7.48
C SER A 53 -4.21 5.82 -7.91
N GLY A 54 -3.77 6.70 -8.81
CA GLY A 54 -2.37 6.73 -9.25
C GLY A 54 -1.89 5.50 -10.05
N GLY A 55 -2.80 4.58 -10.35
CA GLY A 55 -2.58 3.46 -11.25
C GLY A 55 -1.42 2.57 -10.83
N LEU A 56 -1.13 2.30 -9.55
CA LEU A 56 -0.10 1.32 -9.18
C LEU A 56 -0.74 0.07 -8.57
N ARG A 57 -0.37 -1.09 -9.11
CA ARG A 57 -0.75 -2.41 -8.60
C ARG A 57 0.49 -3.27 -8.46
N MET A 58 0.65 -3.93 -7.31
CA MET A 58 1.64 -4.98 -7.12
C MET A 58 0.95 -6.33 -6.95
N SER A 59 1.25 -7.27 -7.83
CA SER A 59 0.91 -8.68 -7.68
C SER A 59 2.08 -9.39 -7.00
N LEU A 60 1.83 -10.36 -6.11
CA LEU A 60 2.88 -11.27 -5.62
C LEU A 60 2.69 -12.71 -6.06
N ALA A 61 1.83 -12.95 -7.04
CA ALA A 61 1.96 -14.20 -7.80
C ALA A 61 3.35 -14.24 -8.47
N ASP A 62 3.81 -13.08 -8.92
CA ASP A 62 4.98 -12.86 -9.77
C ASP A 62 5.87 -11.71 -9.28
N GLY A 63 5.41 -10.87 -8.34
CA GLY A 63 6.16 -9.70 -7.89
C GLY A 63 6.08 -8.53 -8.87
N THR A 64 5.21 -8.64 -9.88
CA THR A 64 5.09 -7.64 -10.95
C THR A 64 4.36 -6.42 -10.43
N VAL A 65 4.91 -5.24 -10.75
CA VAL A 65 4.25 -3.97 -10.53
C VAL A 65 3.74 -3.48 -11.87
N GLU A 66 2.43 -3.33 -11.96
CA GLU A 66 1.76 -2.84 -13.15
C GLU A 66 1.25 -1.43 -12.90
N ARG A 67 1.39 -0.58 -13.93
CA ARG A 67 0.68 0.68 -13.96
C ARG A 67 -0.72 0.44 -14.52
N THR A 68 -1.76 0.61 -13.71
CA THR A 68 -3.16 0.54 -14.16
C THR A 68 -3.50 1.84 -14.91
N ASP A 69 -4.30 1.76 -15.97
CA ASP A 69 -4.79 2.90 -16.77
C ASP A 69 -5.77 3.84 -16.02
N ALA A 70 -5.78 3.80 -14.68
CA ALA A 70 -6.53 4.76 -13.90
C ALA A 70 -5.91 6.14 -14.11
N GLU A 71 -6.73 7.12 -14.52
CA GLU A 71 -6.27 8.49 -14.68
C GLU A 71 -5.57 8.95 -13.39
N PRO A 72 -4.39 9.58 -13.48
CA PRO A 72 -3.78 10.22 -12.34
C PRO A 72 -4.76 11.26 -11.82
N GLN A 73 -5.47 10.92 -10.75
CA GLN A 73 -6.28 11.92 -10.05
C GLN A 73 -5.31 13.01 -9.62
N GLU A 74 -5.57 14.27 -9.97
CA GLU A 74 -4.62 15.41 -9.92
C GLU A 74 -3.97 15.68 -8.55
N ALA A 75 -4.29 14.90 -7.52
CA ALA A 75 -3.45 14.77 -6.35
C ALA A 75 -2.27 13.86 -6.70
N HIS A 76 -1.09 14.47 -6.91
CA HIS A 76 0.23 13.85 -6.99
C HIS A 76 0.26 12.47 -6.31
N PRO A 77 0.84 11.41 -6.92
CA PRO A 77 0.90 10.12 -6.27
C PRO A 77 1.59 10.34 -4.93
N ALA A 78 0.84 10.16 -3.84
CA ALA A 78 1.34 10.55 -2.54
C ALA A 78 2.58 9.73 -2.18
N LEU A 79 2.77 8.56 -2.80
CA LEU A 79 3.96 7.74 -2.73
C LEU A 79 4.64 7.61 -4.10
N THR A 80 5.97 7.55 -4.07
CA THR A 80 6.76 7.11 -5.23
C THR A 80 6.51 5.62 -5.51
N THR A 81 6.85 5.15 -6.72
CA THR A 81 6.77 3.72 -7.05
C THR A 81 7.64 2.87 -6.12
N GLU A 82 8.82 3.36 -5.74
CA GLU A 82 9.75 2.67 -4.83
C GLU A 82 9.17 2.53 -3.42
N ASP A 83 8.56 3.61 -2.91
CA ASP A 83 7.89 3.60 -1.62
C ASP A 83 6.70 2.64 -1.62
N PHE A 84 5.88 2.71 -2.67
CA PHE A 84 4.75 1.81 -2.86
C PHE A 84 5.20 0.34 -2.86
N MET A 85 6.24 0.00 -3.63
CA MET A 85 6.78 -1.36 -3.67
C MET A 85 7.23 -1.84 -2.29
N THR A 86 7.97 -0.99 -1.57
CA THR A 86 8.49 -1.31 -0.25
C THR A 86 7.37 -1.57 0.75
N VAL A 87 6.37 -0.69 0.77
CA VAL A 87 5.21 -0.76 1.66
C VAL A 87 4.32 -1.97 1.30
N ALA A 88 4.00 -2.17 0.02
CA ALA A 88 3.18 -3.27 -0.47
C ALA A 88 3.82 -4.63 -0.18
N ALA A 89 5.11 -4.79 -0.46
CA ALA A 89 5.84 -6.03 -0.17
C ALA A 89 5.78 -6.41 1.32
N HIS A 90 5.93 -5.42 2.21
CA HIS A 90 5.82 -5.66 3.65
C HIS A 90 4.41 -6.01 4.08
N LEU A 91 3.40 -5.29 3.61
CA LEU A 91 1.99 -5.56 3.91
C LEU A 91 1.64 -7.01 3.58
N LEU A 92 1.99 -7.42 2.37
CA LEU A 92 1.67 -8.75 1.87
C LEU A 92 2.49 -9.85 2.53
N THR A 93 3.76 -9.58 2.85
CA THR A 93 4.59 -10.50 3.63
C THR A 93 3.99 -10.73 5.01
N GLN A 94 3.52 -9.66 5.69
CA GLN A 94 2.87 -9.79 6.99
C GLN A 94 1.53 -10.51 6.90
N HIS A 95 0.70 -10.18 5.89
CA HIS A 95 -0.56 -10.88 5.63
C HIS A 95 -0.35 -12.39 5.42
N ARG A 96 0.61 -12.77 4.56
CA ARG A 96 0.97 -14.18 4.31
C ARG A 96 1.47 -14.90 5.56
N ARG A 97 2.28 -14.22 6.38
CA ARG A 97 2.82 -14.80 7.63
C ARG A 97 1.76 -15.00 8.70
N GLN A 98 0.80 -14.08 8.79
CA GLN A 98 -0.23 -14.10 9.83
C GLN A 98 -1.48 -14.88 9.40
N GLY A 99 -1.68 -15.11 8.10
CA GLY A 99 -2.91 -15.70 7.54
C GLY A 99 -4.15 -14.82 7.70
N ARG A 100 -3.98 -13.57 8.15
CA ARG A 100 -5.04 -12.58 8.37
C ARG A 100 -4.54 -11.16 8.10
N PRO A 101 -5.43 -10.19 7.84
CA PRO A 101 -5.09 -8.79 7.63
C PRO A 101 -4.36 -8.21 8.86
N PRO A 102 -3.11 -7.71 8.71
CA PRO A 102 -2.40 -7.09 9.81
C PRO A 102 -3.11 -5.83 10.30
N GLY A 103 -3.33 -5.67 11.60
CA GLY A 103 -3.97 -4.46 12.13
C GLY A 103 -3.09 -3.20 11.96
N GLU A 104 -1.80 -3.34 12.25
CA GLU A 104 -0.81 -2.28 12.12
C GLU A 104 0.54 -2.88 11.71
N ILE A 105 1.29 -2.19 10.85
CA ILE A 105 2.68 -2.53 10.50
C ILE A 105 3.53 -1.27 10.58
N CYS A 106 4.52 -1.26 11.46
CA CYS A 106 5.50 -0.20 11.56
C CYS A 106 6.90 -0.71 11.19
N ARG A 107 7.60 0.02 10.33
CA ARG A 107 8.99 -0.27 9.94
C ARG A 107 9.79 1.00 9.87
N VAL A 108 11.00 0.94 10.43
CA VAL A 108 12.00 2.01 10.39
C VAL A 108 13.27 1.40 9.81
N PHE A 109 13.85 2.07 8.83
CA PHE A 109 15.07 1.70 8.14
C PHE A 109 16.14 2.74 8.51
N ALA A 110 17.17 2.26 9.19
CA ALA A 110 18.30 3.04 9.69
C ALA A 110 19.52 2.84 8.80
#